data_AF-A0A3S3VFZ7-F1
#
_entry.id   AF-A0A3S3VFZ7-F1
#
_cell.length_a   1.000
_cell.length_b   1.000
_cell.length_c   1.000
_cell.angle_alpha   90.00
_cell.angle_beta   90.00
_cell.angle_gamma   90.00
#
_symmetry.space_group_name_H-M   'P 1'
#
loop_
_entity.id
_entity.type
_entity.pdbx_description
1 polymer ?
#
loop_
_entity_poly.entity_id
_entity_poly.type
_entity_poly.pdbx_seq_one_letter_code
_entity_poly.pdbx_strand_id
1 'polypeptide(L)'
;MPEIRLKYPEYTEVMLLKDIKPGKSKVKRHKKKPVTDLRRSQLQKMALKLQLDNLDDTQYHKLCNRIVMLQNAHDYRKPIPLAVTINRQTLVYSFSWQTRESVVKYFVSLANSKGITHEHLDEKHREMVNSNYSY
;
A
#
# COMPACT_ATOMS: atom_id res chain seq x y z
N MET A 1 -53.71 -12.76 9.08
CA MET A 1 -53.90 -11.66 10.05
C MET A 1 -54.66 -12.03 11.33
N PRO A 2 -55.72 -12.85 11.34
CA PRO A 2 -56.49 -13.10 12.58
C PRO A 2 -55.81 -14.04 13.58
N GLU A 3 -54.97 -14.97 13.12
CA GLU A 3 -54.39 -16.03 13.97
C GLU A 3 -53.37 -15.54 15.00
N ILE A 4 -52.58 -14.51 14.68
CA ILE A 4 -51.58 -13.94 15.62
C ILE A 4 -52.26 -13.13 16.72
N ARG A 5 -53.32 -12.37 16.39
CA ARG A 5 -54.11 -11.60 17.36
C ARG A 5 -54.91 -12.49 18.31
N LEU A 6 -55.39 -13.65 17.83
CA LEU A 6 -56.07 -14.63 18.67
C LEU A 6 -55.15 -15.23 19.74
N LYS A 7 -53.87 -15.42 19.42
CA LYS A 7 -52.89 -16.05 20.31
C LYS A 7 -52.13 -15.05 21.18
N TYR A 8 -51.98 -13.81 20.71
CA TYR A 8 -51.30 -12.72 21.40
C TYR A 8 -52.09 -11.41 21.22
N PRO A 9 -53.05 -11.12 22.12
CA PRO A 9 -53.95 -9.97 21.99
C PRO A 9 -53.23 -8.62 22.03
N GLU A 10 -52.15 -8.55 22.82
CA GLU A 10 -51.32 -7.36 23.00
C GLU A 10 -50.31 -7.15 21.84
N TYR A 11 -50.26 -8.09 20.89
CA TYR A 11 -49.28 -8.05 19.82
C TYR A 11 -49.71 -7.05 18.73
N THR A 12 -49.11 -5.87 18.79
CA THR A 12 -49.44 -4.76 17.89
C THR A 12 -48.74 -4.89 16.53
N GLU A 13 -49.33 -4.28 15.50
CA GLU A 13 -48.75 -4.25 14.14
C GLU A 13 -47.36 -3.61 14.11
N VAL A 14 -47.08 -2.69 15.03
CA VAL A 14 -45.76 -2.05 15.18
C VAL A 14 -44.69 -3.04 15.63
N MET A 15 -45.05 -4.04 16.46
CA MET A 15 -44.15 -5.11 16.90
C MET A 15 -43.87 -6.07 15.75
N LEU A 16 -44.91 -6.46 15.00
CA LEU A 16 -44.78 -7.28 13.80
C LEU A 16 -43.84 -6.64 12.77
N LEU A 17 -43.98 -5.34 12.51
CA LEU A 17 -43.12 -4.60 11.59
C LEU A 17 -41.67 -4.48 12.08
N LYS A 18 -41.41 -4.57 13.39
CA LYS A 18 -40.05 -4.65 13.93
C LYS A 18 -39.46 -6.05 13.74
N ASP A 19 -40.26 -7.09 13.96
CA ASP A 19 -39.81 -8.48 13.89
C ASP A 19 -39.58 -8.95 12.45
N ILE A 20 -40.37 -8.45 11.49
CA ILE A 20 -40.21 -8.77 10.07
C ILE A 20 -39.04 -8.02 9.43
N LYS A 21 -38.51 -6.95 10.04
CA LYS A 21 -37.41 -6.19 9.44
C LYS A 21 -36.18 -7.08 9.27
N PRO A 22 -35.76 -7.39 8.03
CA PRO A 22 -34.56 -8.19 7.83
C PRO A 22 -33.38 -7.43 8.44
N GLY A 23 -32.69 -8.06 9.39
CA GLY A 23 -31.49 -7.50 9.99
C GLY A 23 -30.48 -7.14 8.90
N LYS A 24 -29.82 -5.99 9.03
CA LYS A 24 -28.80 -5.57 8.06
C LYS A 24 -27.78 -6.69 7.90
N SER A 25 -27.72 -7.29 6.72
CA SER A 25 -26.67 -8.25 6.36
C SER A 25 -25.32 -7.56 6.56
N LYS A 26 -24.57 -7.98 7.58
CA LYS A 26 -23.20 -7.51 7.77
C LYS A 26 -22.37 -8.13 6.66
N VAL A 27 -22.05 -7.34 5.63
CA VAL A 27 -21.07 -7.73 4.62
C VAL A 27 -19.77 -8.09 5.35
N LYS A 28 -19.42 -9.37 5.35
CA LYS A 28 -18.15 -9.84 5.92
C LYS A 28 -17.04 -9.22 5.09
N ARG A 29 -16.35 -8.21 5.63
CA ARG A 29 -15.16 -7.64 4.98
C ARG A 29 -14.09 -8.72 4.94
N HIS A 30 -13.68 -9.13 3.74
CA HIS A 30 -12.50 -9.97 3.58
C HIS A 30 -11.27 -9.20 4.05
N LYS A 31 -10.50 -9.79 4.98
CA LYS A 31 -9.21 -9.24 5.39
C LYS A 31 -8.28 -9.27 4.17
N LYS A 32 -7.90 -8.10 3.66
CA LYS A 32 -6.86 -8.00 2.62
C LYS A 32 -5.49 -8.18 3.27
N LYS A 33 -4.62 -8.99 2.66
CA LYS A 33 -3.22 -9.07 3.08
C LYS A 33 -2.58 -7.67 2.94
N PRO A 34 -1.77 -7.22 3.91
CA PRO A 34 -1.10 -5.93 3.79
C PRO A 34 -0.14 -5.96 2.60
N VAL A 35 -0.14 -4.88 1.83
CA VAL A 35 0.85 -4.66 0.78
C VAL A 35 2.12 -4.17 1.46
N THR A 36 3.17 -4.98 1.43
CA THR A 36 4.45 -4.68 2.07
C THR A 36 5.53 -4.29 1.07
N ASP A 37 5.33 -4.58 -0.22
CA ASP A 37 6.29 -4.25 -1.28
C ASP A 37 6.22 -2.77 -1.65
N LEU A 38 7.39 -2.18 -1.88
CA LEU A 38 7.53 -0.74 -2.13
C LEU A 38 6.74 -0.28 -3.36
N ARG A 39 6.80 -1.04 -4.46
CA ARG A 39 6.19 -0.61 -5.73
C ARG A 39 4.68 -0.58 -5.68
N ARG A 40 4.02 -1.60 -5.12
CA ARG A 40 2.56 -1.56 -4.97
C ARG A 40 2.12 -0.48 -3.99
N SER A 41 2.87 -0.24 -2.91
CA SER A 41 2.62 0.90 -2.02
C SER A 41 2.69 2.24 -2.77
N GLN A 42 3.69 2.41 -3.64
CA GLN A 42 3.82 3.60 -4.49
C GLN A 42 2.68 3.72 -5.50
N LEU A 43 2.31 2.64 -6.20
CA LEU A 43 1.20 2.61 -7.15
C LEU A 43 -0.13 2.96 -6.47
N GLN A 44 -0.40 2.43 -5.28
CA GLN A 44 -1.59 2.75 -4.51
C GLN A 44 -1.64 4.24 -4.12
N LYS A 45 -0.53 4.80 -3.64
CA LYS A 45 -0.43 6.23 -3.33
C LYS A 45 -0.68 7.11 -4.55
N MET A 46 -0.14 6.74 -5.71
CA MET A 46 -0.35 7.50 -6.95
C MET A 46 -1.78 7.37 -7.47
N ALA A 47 -2.37 6.17 -7.39
CA ALA A 47 -3.77 5.97 -7.77
C ALA A 47 -4.73 6.78 -6.89
N LEU A 48 -4.47 6.84 -5.57
CA LEU A 48 -5.22 7.72 -4.66
C LEU A 48 -5.03 9.20 -5.02
N LYS A 49 -3.79 9.61 -5.32
CA LYS A 49 -3.49 10.98 -5.74
C LYS A 49 -4.26 11.38 -7.00
N LEU A 50 -4.34 10.47 -7.98
CA LEU A 50 -5.11 10.69 -9.21
C LEU A 50 -6.62 10.86 -8.96
N GLN A 51 -7.15 10.21 -7.92
CA GLN A 51 -8.57 10.25 -7.59
C GLN A 51 -8.97 11.44 -6.73
N LEU A 52 -8.05 11.93 -5.88
CA LEU A 52 -8.36 12.88 -4.81
C LEU A 52 -7.81 14.30 -5.06
N ASP A 53 -6.72 14.43 -5.82
CA ASP A 53 -6.08 15.73 -6.04
C ASP A 53 -6.58 16.39 -7.33
N ASN A 54 -6.81 17.69 -7.28
CA ASN A 54 -7.00 18.52 -8.48
C ASN A 54 -5.65 18.81 -9.11
N LEU A 55 -5.23 17.94 -10.04
CA LEU A 55 -3.97 18.04 -10.75
C LEU A 55 -4.13 18.91 -12.00
N ASP A 56 -3.15 19.79 -12.23
CA ASP A 56 -2.98 20.45 -13.53
C ASP A 56 -2.56 19.43 -14.61
N ASP A 57 -2.81 19.73 -15.89
CA ASP A 57 -2.56 18.81 -17.02
C ASP A 57 -1.12 18.30 -17.05
N THR A 58 -0.16 19.19 -16.77
CA THR A 58 1.26 18.85 -16.74
C THR A 58 1.60 17.86 -15.61
N GLN A 59 0.95 17.99 -14.46
CA GLN A 59 1.14 17.13 -13.31
C GLN A 59 0.44 15.80 -13.50
N TYR A 60 -0.76 15.82 -14.10
CA TYR A 60 -1.52 14.65 -14.47
C TYR A 60 -0.70 13.76 -15.42
N HIS A 61 -0.18 14.31 -16.52
CA HIS A 61 0.62 13.54 -17.48
C HIS A 61 1.90 12.97 -16.85
N LYS A 62 2.61 13.75 -16.02
CA LYS A 62 3.78 13.25 -15.27
C LYS A 62 3.41 12.09 -14.35
N LEU A 63 2.29 12.18 -13.66
CA LEU A 63 1.82 11.15 -12.74
C LEU A 63 1.41 9.88 -13.49
N CYS A 64 0.65 10.00 -14.57
CA CYS A 64 0.28 8.88 -15.45
C CYS A 64 1.51 8.17 -16.02
N ASN A 65 2.49 8.92 -16.56
CA ASN A 65 3.74 8.34 -17.05
C ASN A 65 4.48 7.59 -15.94
N ARG A 66 4.52 8.15 -14.72
CA ARG A 66 5.16 7.52 -13.58
C ARG A 66 4.46 6.22 -13.17
N ILE A 67 3.13 6.18 -13.16
CA ILE A 67 2.34 4.98 -12.90
C ILE A 67 2.67 3.90 -13.92
N VAL A 68 2.66 4.23 -15.21
CA VAL A 68 2.97 3.27 -16.29
C VAL A 68 4.37 2.69 -16.12
N MET A 69 5.38 3.52 -15.83
CA MET A 69 6.74 3.04 -15.59
C MET A 69 6.83 2.10 -14.39
N LEU A 70 6.15 2.42 -13.28
CA LEU A 70 6.15 1.58 -12.08
C LEU A 70 5.37 0.28 -12.27
N GLN A 71 4.26 0.32 -12.99
CA GLN A 71 3.45 -0.84 -13.33
C GLN A 71 4.27 -1.81 -14.21
N ASN A 72 4.88 -1.31 -15.28
CA ASN A 72 5.77 -2.10 -16.12
C ASN A 72 6.92 -2.71 -15.30
N ALA A 73 7.58 -1.92 -14.44
CA ALA A 73 8.65 -2.45 -13.59
C ALA A 73 8.16 -3.52 -12.61
N HIS A 74 6.92 -3.43 -12.13
CA HIS A 74 6.30 -4.44 -11.29
C HIS A 74 5.98 -5.73 -12.06
N ASP A 75 5.37 -5.60 -13.24
CA ASP A 75 4.96 -6.75 -14.07
C ASP A 75 6.16 -7.57 -14.53
N TYR A 76 7.26 -6.89 -14.91
CA TYR A 76 8.53 -7.53 -15.25
C TYR A 76 9.41 -7.85 -14.04
N ARG A 77 8.92 -7.66 -12.80
CA ARG A 77 9.64 -7.97 -11.55
C ARG A 77 11.06 -7.39 -11.50
N LYS A 78 11.26 -6.21 -12.07
CA LYS A 78 12.59 -5.59 -12.20
C LYS A 78 13.18 -5.25 -10.81
N PRO A 79 14.49 -5.22 -10.60
CA PRO A 79 15.06 -4.71 -9.36
C PRO A 79 14.71 -3.23 -9.15
N ILE A 80 14.69 -2.76 -7.91
CA ILE A 80 14.41 -1.36 -7.53
C ILE A 80 15.77 -0.63 -7.43
N PRO A 81 16.12 0.24 -8.39
CA PRO A 81 17.33 1.03 -8.31
C PRO A 81 17.13 2.24 -7.39
N LEU A 82 18.08 2.48 -6.50
CA LEU A 82 18.16 3.65 -5.64
C LEU A 82 19.51 4.34 -5.88
N ALA A 83 19.47 5.51 -6.51
CA ALA A 83 20.65 6.35 -6.67
C ALA A 83 20.88 7.15 -5.38
N VAL A 84 22.08 7.06 -4.83
CA VAL A 84 22.52 7.82 -3.65
C VAL A 84 23.73 8.64 -4.04
N THR A 85 23.68 9.94 -3.74
CA THR A 85 24.77 10.87 -4.03
C THR A 85 25.41 11.36 -2.73
N ILE A 86 26.69 11.01 -2.51
CA ILE A 86 27.49 11.43 -1.35
C ILE A 86 28.80 12.02 -1.89
N ASN A 87 29.21 13.19 -1.38
CA ASN A 87 30.47 13.84 -1.77
C ASN A 87 30.67 13.96 -3.30
N ARG A 88 29.61 14.31 -4.03
CA ARG A 88 29.55 14.41 -5.52
C ARG A 88 29.76 13.08 -6.26
N GLN A 89 29.89 11.97 -5.56
CA GLN A 89 29.86 10.63 -6.15
C GLN A 89 28.43 10.09 -6.08
N THR A 90 27.98 9.45 -7.15
CA THR A 90 26.66 8.83 -7.20
C THR A 90 26.83 7.33 -7.44
N LEU A 91 26.31 6.52 -6.51
CA LEU A 91 26.24 5.08 -6.64
C LEU A 91 24.79 4.61 -6.68
N VAL A 92 24.54 3.54 -7.42
CA VAL A 92 23.21 2.96 -7.59
C VAL A 92 23.12 1.64 -6.84
N TYR A 93 22.27 1.60 -5.82
CA TYR A 93 21.97 0.43 -5.03
C TYR A 93 20.73 -0.27 -5.58
N SER A 94 20.87 -1.55 -5.94
CA SER A 94 19.75 -2.32 -6.50
C SER A 94 19.14 -3.23 -5.43
N PHE A 95 17.84 -3.06 -5.17
CA PHE A 95 17.07 -3.93 -4.28
C PHE A 95 16.21 -4.92 -5.07
N SER A 96 15.88 -6.06 -4.48
CA SER A 96 14.92 -6.99 -5.07
C SER A 96 13.55 -6.32 -5.21
N TRP A 97 12.76 -6.75 -6.20
CA TRP A 97 11.39 -6.25 -6.37
C TRP A 97 10.47 -6.59 -5.18
N GLN A 98 10.82 -7.62 -4.40
CA GLN A 98 10.09 -8.08 -3.21
C GLN A 98 10.50 -7.36 -1.93
N THR A 99 11.57 -6.57 -1.96
CA THR A 99 12.09 -5.91 -0.76
C THR A 99 11.01 -5.04 -0.13
N ARG A 100 10.77 -5.26 1.17
CA ARG A 100 9.77 -4.54 1.95
C ARG A 100 10.04 -3.03 1.95
N GLU A 101 8.98 -2.22 1.91
CA GLU A 101 9.07 -0.75 1.95
C GLU A 101 9.88 -0.25 3.17
N SER A 102 9.74 -0.92 4.33
CA SER A 102 10.47 -0.56 5.55
C SER A 102 11.98 -0.68 5.40
N VAL A 103 12.48 -1.70 4.70
CA VAL A 103 13.91 -1.93 4.49
C VAL A 103 14.49 -0.85 3.57
N VAL A 104 13.81 -0.55 2.46
CA VAL A 104 14.26 0.51 1.55
C VAL A 104 14.22 1.88 2.23
N LYS A 105 13.19 2.17 3.04
CA LYS A 105 13.12 3.41 3.82
C LYS A 105 14.24 3.51 4.85
N TYR A 106 14.54 2.42 5.55
CA TYR A 106 15.64 2.38 6.50
C TYR A 106 16.98 2.67 5.78
N PHE A 107 17.22 2.05 4.63
CA PHE A 107 18.41 2.32 3.84
C PHE A 107 18.49 3.80 3.38
N VAL A 108 17.38 4.37 2.91
CA VAL A 108 17.32 5.81 2.55
C VAL A 108 17.61 6.69 3.77
N SER A 109 17.11 6.34 4.95
CA SER A 109 17.39 7.09 6.18
C SER A 109 18.86 7.03 6.57
N LEU A 110 19.50 5.86 6.39
CA LEU A 110 20.92 5.66 6.60
C LEU A 110 21.75 6.49 5.61
N ALA A 111 21.37 6.49 4.33
CA ALA A 111 22.04 7.28 3.29
C ALA A 111 21.95 8.79 3.53
N ASN A 112 20.92 9.26 4.22
CA ASN A 112 20.77 10.67 4.61
C ASN A 112 21.41 11.01 5.97
N SER A 113 22.03 10.04 6.65
CA SER A 113 22.69 10.29 7.93
C SER A 113 24.02 11.01 7.77
N LYS A 114 24.39 11.83 8.77
CA LYS A 114 25.64 12.59 8.75
C LYS A 114 26.83 11.66 8.89
N GLY A 115 27.88 11.88 8.09
CA GLY A 115 29.13 11.12 8.16
C GLY A 115 29.08 9.74 7.50
N ILE A 116 28.00 9.41 6.80
CA ILE A 116 27.88 8.15 6.06
C ILE A 116 28.76 8.16 4.81
N THR A 117 29.42 7.03 4.52
CA THR A 117 30.22 6.83 3.31
C THR A 117 29.58 5.77 2.43
N HIS A 118 29.96 5.73 1.16
CA HIS A 118 29.52 4.68 0.24
C HIS A 118 29.97 3.28 0.69
N GLU A 119 31.16 3.15 1.29
CA GLU A 119 31.65 1.88 1.83
C GLU A 119 30.73 1.31 2.93
N HIS A 120 30.28 2.19 3.84
CA HIS A 120 29.35 1.77 4.90
C HIS A 120 27.97 1.40 4.32
N LEU A 121 27.50 2.13 3.31
CA LEU A 121 26.26 1.79 2.62
C LEU A 121 26.36 0.48 1.85
N ASP A 122 27.50 0.17 1.24
CA ASP A 122 27.74 -1.09 0.52
C ASP A 122 27.75 -2.29 1.47
N GLU A 123 28.34 -2.15 2.65
CA GLU A 123 28.28 -3.18 3.70
C GLU A 123 26.83 -3.41 4.15
N LYS A 124 26.11 -2.33 4.48
CA LYS A 124 24.71 -2.42 4.93
C LYS A 124 23.78 -2.93 3.84
N HIS A 125 24.01 -2.58 2.57
CA HIS A 125 23.25 -3.10 1.44
C HIS A 125 23.44 -4.61 1.30
N ARG A 126 24.69 -5.10 1.35
CA ARG A 126 24.99 -6.54 1.31
C ARG A 126 24.34 -7.30 2.46
N GLU A 127 24.38 -6.75 3.69
CA GLU A 127 23.68 -7.34 4.83
C GLU A 127 22.16 -7.44 4.58
N MET A 128 21.51 -6.37 4.09
CA MET A 128 20.06 -6.35 3.84
C MET A 128 19.61 -7.28 2.71
N VAL A 129 20.47 -7.51 1.72
CA VAL A 129 20.20 -8.40 0.59
C VAL A 129 20.45 -9.87 0.97
N ASN A 130 21.51 -10.15 1.74
CA ASN A 130 21.89 -11.52 2.11
C ASN A 130 21.11 -12.08 3.31
N SER A 131 20.59 -11.22 4.19
CA SER A 131 19.79 -11.65 5.32
C SER A 131 18.31 -11.82 4.94
N ASN A 132 17.59 -12.70 5.65
CA ASN A 132 16.14 -12.86 5.55
C ASN A 132 15.33 -11.59 5.88
N TYR A 133 15.96 -10.42 6.10
CA TYR A 133 15.30 -9.12 6.24
C TYR A 133 14.44 -8.75 5.02
N SER A 134 14.75 -9.30 3.84
CA SER A 134 14.03 -9.00 2.59
C SER A 134 12.70 -9.75 2.39
N TYR A 135 12.38 -10.77 3.21
CA TYR A 135 11.20 -11.63 3.00
C TYR A 135 10.17 -11.53 4.12
#